data_AF-A0AAW9K4E3-F1
#
_entry.id   AF-A0AAW9K4E3-F1
#
_cell.length_a   1.000
_cell.length_b   1.000
_cell.length_c   1.000
_cell.angle_alpha   90.00
_cell.angle_beta   90.00
_cell.angle_gamma   90.00
#
_symmetry.space_group_name_H-M   'P 1'
#
loop_
_entity.id
_entity.type
_entity.pdbx_description
1 polymer ?
#
loop_
_entity_poly.entity_id
_entity_poly.type
_entity_poly.pdbx_seq_one_letter_code
_entity_poly.pdbx_strand_id
1 'polypeptide(L)'
;MNSVFKRLKNYQEVYYLGENSVFQKSKIKGKFHSQYTRYGQPNEVAGGGFAKRELLELLPSDTEEQTDIAITHRYDRNLKKDAFQLVITKGTGVELTASNERGLKYGMEALEKAIYSSNQQVVVPELTIHHEPSFPIRGVIEGFYGIPWTHDSRLDCIHFLGKHQMNTYMYAPKDDELQRKLWREKYPTEKIEDFEELLVASQNALVDFYYMISPGNDIVYTKEDEVGVLQQKLKQMIEIGVSHFGLLLDDIDYYLKGEAKQKFGTPGLAHAYLIKQIYSYLKNELAHSQLVICPTEYDTRYDSVYLHELSDNLPPEVQIFWTGPETLAHEIPTSDIAKMSEIFHHPTIIWDNTPVNDFEDDKELLFLSPYYNRSYRLNQFGVVGIVANPMSQWELSKLTIGNMAQFMWNAPGFDLTTSWQETLADYAGSEYVESLEVFTSHNENKRMIQPLPLELKEALEMHDKNYLNQSLTELNQAVEKLKTLPNKTFQKELAPWFKRMEQDYQLWKAILAEDHELVRKLGTELKGAKVRIGTNLPLTAALLWGLVD
;
A
#
# COMPACT_ATOMS: atom_id res chain seq x y z
N MET A 1 -3.20 16.77 -30.04
CA MET A 1 -2.39 15.61 -30.46
C MET A 1 -2.48 14.53 -29.38
N ASN A 2 -3.29 13.49 -29.62
CA ASN A 2 -3.29 12.25 -28.83
C ASN A 2 -2.10 11.42 -29.31
N SER A 3 -0.89 11.70 -28.81
CA SER A 3 0.24 10.83 -29.08
C SER A 3 0.09 9.54 -28.29
N VAL A 4 0.44 8.40 -28.90
CA VAL A 4 0.52 7.09 -28.25
C VAL A 4 1.32 7.19 -26.94
N PHE A 5 2.40 7.97 -26.93
CA PHE A 5 3.20 8.24 -25.73
C PHE A 5 2.44 8.89 -24.58
N LYS A 6 1.49 9.80 -24.83
CA LYS A 6 0.66 10.38 -23.76
C LYS A 6 -0.25 9.34 -23.12
N ARG A 7 -0.73 8.36 -23.89
CA ARG A 7 -1.55 7.25 -23.37
C ARG A 7 -0.71 6.26 -22.58
N LEU A 8 0.51 6.04 -23.02
CA LEU A 8 1.43 5.05 -22.46
C LEU A 8 2.48 5.63 -21.51
N LYS A 9 2.29 6.87 -21.03
CA LYS A 9 3.27 7.59 -20.19
C LYS A 9 3.66 6.87 -18.89
N ASN A 10 2.82 5.96 -18.39
CA ASN A 10 3.07 5.23 -17.14
C ASN A 10 3.77 3.88 -17.39
N TYR A 11 4.10 3.54 -18.65
CA TYR A 11 4.87 2.35 -19.01
C TYR A 11 6.35 2.71 -19.24
N GLN A 12 7.27 1.81 -18.85
CA GLN A 12 8.70 2.08 -18.82
C GLN A 12 9.36 2.05 -20.21
N GLU A 13 9.35 0.91 -20.90
CA GLU A 13 10.03 0.75 -22.20
C GLU A 13 8.99 0.64 -23.31
N VAL A 14 8.64 1.77 -23.93
CA VAL A 14 7.68 1.85 -25.04
C VAL A 14 8.40 2.16 -26.36
N TYR A 15 8.41 1.21 -27.27
CA TYR A 15 8.95 1.36 -28.61
C TYR A 15 7.80 1.48 -29.61
N TYR A 16 7.67 2.64 -30.24
CA TYR A 16 6.63 2.93 -31.23
C TYR A 16 7.27 3.42 -32.53
N LEU A 17 7.07 2.69 -33.63
CA LEU A 17 7.71 2.96 -34.92
C LEU A 17 6.92 3.93 -35.83
N GLY A 18 5.76 4.42 -35.37
CA GLY A 18 4.92 5.33 -36.15
C GLY A 18 3.88 4.65 -37.04
N GLU A 19 3.90 3.33 -37.14
CA GLU A 19 2.93 2.55 -37.92
C GLU A 19 1.67 2.22 -37.10
N ASN A 20 0.50 2.21 -37.75
CA ASN A 20 -0.78 1.91 -37.11
C ASN A 20 -1.67 1.08 -38.03
N SER A 21 -2.41 0.14 -37.45
CA SER A 21 -3.54 -0.51 -38.11
C SER A 21 -4.83 0.25 -37.78
N VAL A 22 -5.62 0.60 -38.79
CA VAL A 22 -6.82 1.44 -38.64
C VAL A 22 -8.04 0.66 -39.12
N PHE A 23 -9.06 0.59 -38.26
CA PHE A 23 -10.29 -0.15 -38.50
C PHE A 23 -11.47 0.81 -38.58
N GLN A 24 -12.26 0.70 -39.65
CA GLN A 24 -13.50 1.48 -39.87
C GLN A 24 -14.65 0.92 -39.03
N LYS A 25 -14.46 0.85 -37.71
CA LYS A 25 -15.39 0.26 -36.74
C LYS A 25 -15.31 1.05 -35.43
N SER A 26 -16.39 1.02 -34.64
CA SER A 26 -16.41 1.56 -33.27
C SER A 26 -15.81 0.59 -32.25
N LYS A 27 -15.78 -0.71 -32.57
CA LYS A 27 -15.23 -1.79 -31.75
C LYS A 27 -14.63 -2.87 -32.66
N ILE A 28 -13.46 -3.40 -32.29
CA ILE A 28 -12.78 -4.48 -33.01
C ILE A 28 -12.91 -5.81 -32.25
N LYS A 29 -12.82 -6.92 -32.98
CA LYS A 29 -12.85 -8.28 -32.42
C LYS A 29 -11.45 -8.88 -32.36
N GLY A 30 -11.03 -9.35 -31.20
CA GLY A 30 -9.73 -9.98 -30.97
C GLY A 30 -9.89 -11.45 -30.58
N LYS A 31 -9.31 -12.36 -31.37
CA LYS A 31 -9.25 -13.77 -31.01
C LYS A 31 -8.17 -13.99 -29.96
N PHE A 32 -8.50 -14.50 -28.79
CA PHE A 32 -7.53 -14.69 -27.70
C PHE A 32 -7.11 -16.16 -27.57
N HIS A 33 -5.80 -16.42 -27.65
CA HIS A 33 -5.20 -17.72 -27.42
C HIS A 33 -4.27 -17.63 -26.22
N SER A 34 -4.49 -18.46 -25.20
CA SER A 34 -3.65 -18.50 -24.00
C SER A 34 -3.29 -19.91 -23.60
N GLN A 35 -2.04 -20.11 -23.18
CA GLN A 35 -1.58 -21.37 -22.61
C GLN A 35 -2.20 -21.66 -21.24
N TYR A 36 -2.73 -20.66 -20.52
CA TYR A 36 -3.43 -20.86 -19.24
C TYR A 36 -4.84 -21.44 -19.43
N THR A 37 -5.47 -21.21 -20.57
CA THR A 37 -6.84 -21.65 -20.84
C THR A 37 -6.96 -22.33 -22.18
N ARG A 38 -6.76 -23.65 -22.15
CA ARG A 38 -6.99 -24.50 -23.32
C ARG A 38 -8.48 -24.60 -23.70
N TYR A 39 -9.41 -24.31 -22.77
CA TYR A 39 -10.87 -24.47 -22.92
C TYR A 39 -11.73 -23.41 -22.19
N GLY A 40 -11.14 -22.34 -21.65
CA GLY A 40 -11.86 -21.31 -20.87
C GLY A 40 -12.35 -20.12 -21.70
N GLN A 41 -13.31 -19.36 -21.18
CA GLN A 41 -13.76 -18.12 -21.82
C GLN A 41 -12.67 -17.04 -21.68
N PRO A 42 -12.34 -16.25 -22.71
CA PRO A 42 -11.30 -15.20 -22.64
C PRO A 42 -11.48 -14.20 -21.49
N ASN A 43 -12.71 -14.01 -21.02
CA ASN A 43 -13.03 -13.13 -19.90
C ASN A 43 -12.58 -13.69 -18.55
N GLU A 44 -12.38 -15.00 -18.42
CA GLU A 44 -11.95 -15.66 -17.18
C GLU A 44 -10.44 -15.48 -16.92
N VAL A 45 -9.65 -15.22 -17.96
CA VAL A 45 -8.16 -15.28 -17.95
C VAL A 45 -7.50 -13.92 -17.76
N ALA A 46 -8.27 -12.86 -17.92
CA ALA A 46 -7.79 -11.49 -17.96
C ALA A 46 -8.57 -10.62 -16.97
N GLY A 47 -8.65 -11.07 -15.71
CA GLY A 47 -9.21 -10.31 -14.60
C GLY A 47 -10.59 -9.73 -14.90
N GLY A 48 -11.49 -10.55 -15.46
CA GLY A 48 -12.73 -10.22 -16.19
C GLY A 48 -13.78 -9.29 -15.57
N GLY A 49 -13.45 -8.55 -14.51
CA GLY A 49 -14.31 -7.53 -13.92
C GLY A 49 -13.78 -6.09 -14.00
N PHE A 50 -12.47 -5.87 -14.23
CA PHE A 50 -11.87 -4.56 -13.94
C PHE A 50 -11.80 -3.58 -15.11
N ALA A 51 -11.60 -4.05 -16.34
CA ALA A 51 -11.46 -3.18 -17.50
C ALA A 51 -12.69 -3.27 -18.41
N LYS A 52 -13.40 -2.14 -18.58
CA LYS A 52 -14.42 -2.00 -19.62
C LYS A 52 -13.70 -1.97 -20.96
N ARG A 53 -13.72 -3.09 -21.69
CA ARG A 53 -13.17 -3.18 -23.04
C ARG A 53 -14.08 -2.46 -24.04
N GLU A 54 -13.98 -1.13 -24.07
CA GLU A 54 -14.84 -0.29 -24.90
C GLU A 54 -14.58 -0.51 -26.39
N LEU A 55 -13.30 -0.59 -26.77
CA LEU A 55 -12.88 -0.67 -28.18
C LEU A 55 -12.52 -2.09 -28.65
N LEU A 56 -12.40 -3.06 -27.75
CA LEU A 56 -11.98 -4.44 -28.05
C LEU A 56 -12.99 -5.45 -27.48
N GLU A 57 -13.43 -6.39 -28.30
CA GLU A 57 -14.19 -7.56 -27.88
C GLU A 57 -13.30 -8.80 -27.98
N LEU A 58 -13.12 -9.53 -26.87
CA LEU A 58 -12.35 -10.78 -26.89
C LEU A 58 -13.24 -11.95 -27.23
N LEU A 59 -12.82 -12.75 -28.22
CA LEU A 59 -13.48 -13.97 -28.62
C LEU A 59 -12.63 -15.22 -28.28
N PRO A 60 -13.27 -16.36 -27.96
CA PRO A 60 -12.59 -17.61 -27.65
C PRO A 60 -11.63 -18.08 -28.74
N SER A 61 -10.61 -18.85 -28.34
CA SER A 61 -9.58 -19.36 -29.25
C SER A 61 -10.10 -20.33 -30.33
N ASP A 62 -11.29 -20.90 -30.14
CA ASP A 62 -11.98 -21.81 -31.04
C ASP A 62 -13.07 -21.11 -31.87
N THR A 63 -13.26 -19.80 -31.73
CA THR A 63 -14.26 -19.06 -32.52
C THR A 63 -14.03 -19.23 -34.03
N GLU A 64 -15.12 -19.44 -34.77
CA GLU A 64 -15.17 -19.41 -36.23
C GLU A 64 -15.46 -17.99 -36.77
N GLU A 65 -15.77 -17.04 -35.89
CA GLU A 65 -16.02 -15.65 -36.28
C GLU A 65 -14.75 -15.00 -36.84
N GLN A 66 -14.92 -14.16 -37.86
CA GLN A 66 -13.84 -13.35 -38.40
C GLN A 66 -13.41 -12.29 -37.38
N THR A 67 -12.12 -12.27 -37.03
CA THR A 67 -11.54 -11.32 -36.08
C THR A 67 -10.64 -10.30 -36.75
N ASP A 68 -10.52 -9.13 -36.14
CA ASP A 68 -9.69 -8.01 -36.59
C ASP A 68 -8.23 -8.15 -36.13
N ILE A 69 -8.02 -8.73 -34.93
CA ILE A 69 -6.70 -8.94 -34.34
C ILE A 69 -6.60 -10.35 -33.74
N ALA A 70 -5.39 -10.89 -33.63
CA ALA A 70 -5.12 -12.16 -32.96
C ALA A 70 -4.18 -11.93 -31.78
N ILE A 71 -4.61 -12.28 -30.57
CA ILE A 71 -3.86 -12.08 -29.32
C ILE A 71 -3.39 -13.43 -28.83
N THR A 72 -2.08 -13.59 -28.73
CA THR A 72 -1.43 -14.82 -28.25
C THR A 72 -0.70 -14.53 -26.95
N HIS A 73 -1.13 -15.17 -25.87
CA HIS A 73 -0.41 -15.17 -24.61
C HIS A 73 0.66 -16.28 -24.60
N ARG A 74 1.89 -15.92 -24.20
CA ARG A 74 3.01 -16.85 -23.99
C ARG A 74 3.46 -16.84 -22.53
N TYR A 75 3.56 -18.03 -21.94
CA TYR A 75 4.19 -18.19 -20.65
C TYR A 75 5.72 -18.11 -20.75
N ASP A 76 6.34 -17.24 -19.96
CA ASP A 76 7.80 -17.23 -19.77
C ASP A 76 8.15 -17.15 -18.28
N ARG A 77 8.72 -18.24 -17.76
CA ARG A 77 9.18 -18.33 -16.36
C ARG A 77 10.37 -17.43 -16.02
N ASN A 78 11.08 -16.92 -17.03
CA ASN A 78 12.26 -16.06 -16.81
C ASN A 78 11.88 -14.60 -16.62
N LEU A 79 10.66 -14.19 -16.99
CA LEU A 79 10.15 -12.88 -16.63
C LEU A 79 9.95 -12.80 -15.12
N LYS A 80 10.23 -11.62 -14.55
CA LYS A 80 9.87 -11.34 -13.15
C LYS A 80 8.37 -11.59 -12.96
N LYS A 81 7.98 -12.00 -11.76
CA LYS A 81 6.56 -12.08 -11.40
C LYS A 81 5.89 -10.74 -11.67
N ASP A 82 4.68 -10.78 -12.22
CA ASP A 82 3.85 -9.62 -12.54
C ASP A 82 4.34 -8.74 -13.71
N ALA A 83 5.54 -8.99 -14.23
CA ALA A 83 6.03 -8.32 -15.43
C ALA A 83 5.31 -8.83 -16.69
N PHE A 84 5.32 -8.00 -17.73
CA PHE A 84 4.86 -8.40 -19.05
C PHE A 84 5.66 -7.76 -20.18
N GLN A 85 5.62 -8.43 -21.33
CA GLN A 85 6.03 -7.89 -22.61
C GLN A 85 4.84 -7.93 -23.57
N LEU A 86 4.48 -6.78 -24.14
CA LEU A 86 3.43 -6.67 -25.14
C LEU A 86 4.06 -6.28 -26.48
N VAL A 87 3.80 -7.05 -27.54
CA VAL A 87 4.24 -6.76 -28.90
C VAL A 87 3.01 -6.72 -29.80
N ILE A 88 2.78 -5.58 -30.45
CA ILE A 88 1.74 -5.41 -31.46
C ILE A 88 2.42 -5.24 -32.80
N THR A 89 2.21 -6.17 -33.73
CA THR A 89 2.88 -6.23 -35.04
C THR A 89 1.99 -5.73 -36.19
N LYS A 90 2.64 -5.40 -37.31
CA LYS A 90 1.99 -5.06 -38.58
C LYS A 90 1.11 -6.21 -39.08
N GLY A 91 -0.17 -5.95 -39.33
CA GLY A 91 -1.15 -6.99 -39.69
C GLY A 91 -1.82 -7.67 -38.48
N THR A 92 -1.71 -7.06 -37.30
CA THR A 92 -2.50 -7.28 -36.07
C THR A 92 -2.34 -8.60 -35.33
N GLY A 93 -1.16 -9.20 -35.44
CA GLY A 93 -0.66 -10.14 -34.43
C GLY A 93 -0.27 -9.38 -33.15
N VAL A 94 -0.88 -9.74 -32.03
CA VAL A 94 -0.54 -9.28 -30.69
C VAL A 94 0.06 -10.45 -29.93
N GLU A 95 1.25 -10.28 -29.41
CA GLU A 95 1.91 -11.23 -28.51
C GLU A 95 2.03 -10.61 -27.13
N LEU A 96 1.58 -11.34 -26.12
CA LEU A 96 1.66 -10.94 -24.72
C LEU A 96 2.38 -12.02 -23.91
N THR A 97 3.55 -11.69 -23.39
CA THR A 97 4.37 -12.63 -22.62
C THR A 97 4.31 -12.28 -21.14
N ALA A 98 4.04 -13.27 -20.29
CA ALA A 98 3.95 -13.09 -18.83
C ALA A 98 4.36 -14.37 -18.08
N SER A 99 4.76 -14.23 -16.82
CA SER A 99 5.14 -15.35 -15.94
C SER A 99 4.02 -15.82 -14.99
N ASN A 100 2.93 -15.05 -14.88
CA ASN A 100 1.78 -15.35 -14.04
C ASN A 100 0.52 -14.60 -14.51
N GLU A 101 -0.62 -14.85 -13.87
CA GLU A 101 -1.91 -14.23 -14.21
C GLU A 101 -1.91 -12.72 -14.00
N ARG A 102 -1.18 -12.21 -13.01
CA ARG A 102 -1.03 -10.75 -12.78
C ARG A 102 -0.35 -10.06 -13.96
N GLY A 103 0.78 -10.59 -14.44
CA GLY A 103 1.46 -10.04 -15.61
C GLY A 103 0.59 -10.08 -16.86
N LEU A 104 -0.17 -11.18 -17.05
CA LEU A 104 -1.16 -11.27 -18.13
C LEU A 104 -2.25 -10.19 -18.00
N LYS A 105 -2.83 -10.00 -16.80
CA LYS A 105 -3.81 -8.93 -16.54
C LYS A 105 -3.24 -7.55 -16.90
N TYR A 106 -2.06 -7.20 -16.37
CA TYR A 106 -1.46 -5.88 -16.59
C TYR A 106 -1.09 -5.64 -18.06
N GLY A 107 -0.64 -6.68 -18.78
CA GLY A 107 -0.38 -6.56 -20.21
C GLY A 107 -1.63 -6.42 -21.06
N MET A 108 -2.75 -7.02 -20.65
CA MET A 108 -4.06 -6.81 -21.29
C MET A 108 -4.56 -5.38 -21.04
N GLU A 109 -4.40 -4.84 -19.83
CA GLU A 109 -4.69 -3.43 -19.53
C GLU A 109 -3.83 -2.47 -20.39
N ALA A 110 -2.56 -2.83 -20.62
CA ALA A 110 -1.67 -2.09 -21.51
C ALA A 110 -2.12 -2.13 -22.98
N LEU A 111 -2.53 -3.30 -23.46
CA LEU A 111 -3.11 -3.45 -24.81
C LEU A 111 -4.35 -2.58 -24.97
N GLU A 112 -5.27 -2.63 -23.99
CA GLU A 112 -6.49 -1.83 -24.03
C GLU A 112 -6.21 -0.32 -24.01
N LYS A 113 -5.22 0.12 -23.22
CA LYS A 113 -4.80 1.53 -23.17
C LYS A 113 -4.08 1.98 -24.45
N ALA A 114 -3.39 1.06 -25.11
CA ALA A 114 -2.71 1.30 -26.39
C ALA A 114 -3.70 1.47 -27.55
N ILE A 115 -4.81 0.73 -27.55
CA ILE A 115 -5.88 0.85 -28.55
C ILE A 115 -6.66 2.15 -28.30
N TYR A 116 -6.91 2.93 -29.34
CA TYR A 116 -7.63 4.20 -29.19
C TYR A 116 -8.58 4.49 -30.35
N SER A 117 -9.57 5.34 -30.10
CA SER A 117 -10.45 5.87 -31.14
C SER A 117 -9.92 7.20 -31.68
N SER A 118 -9.90 7.33 -33.00
CA SER A 118 -9.57 8.57 -33.71
C SER A 118 -10.49 8.71 -34.91
N ASN A 119 -11.19 9.84 -35.06
CA ASN A 119 -12.17 10.06 -36.13
C ASN A 119 -13.18 8.91 -36.28
N GLN A 120 -13.71 8.40 -35.15
CA GLN A 120 -14.65 7.26 -35.09
C GLN A 120 -14.09 5.93 -35.64
N GLN A 121 -12.77 5.84 -35.82
CA GLN A 121 -12.07 4.62 -36.22
C GLN A 121 -11.28 4.09 -35.02
N VAL A 122 -11.23 2.77 -34.89
CA VAL A 122 -10.32 2.13 -33.93
C VAL A 122 -8.92 2.07 -34.53
N VAL A 123 -7.94 2.54 -33.77
CA VAL A 123 -6.53 2.55 -34.13
C VAL A 123 -5.78 1.62 -33.18
N VAL A 124 -5.01 0.72 -33.77
CA VAL A 124 -4.15 -0.24 -33.08
C VAL A 124 -2.70 0.09 -33.46
N PRO A 125 -1.90 0.69 -32.57
CA PRO A 125 -0.53 1.09 -32.89
C PRO A 125 0.41 -0.11 -32.94
N GLU A 126 1.36 -0.10 -33.88
CA GLU A 126 2.49 -1.04 -33.88
C GLU A 126 3.51 -0.61 -32.83
N LEU A 127 3.66 -1.41 -31.78
CA LEU A 127 4.53 -1.07 -30.67
C LEU A 127 5.02 -2.28 -29.90
N THR A 128 6.04 -2.05 -29.08
CA THR A 128 6.48 -2.97 -28.02
C THR A 128 6.45 -2.26 -26.68
N ILE A 129 5.96 -2.92 -25.64
CA ILE A 129 6.01 -2.46 -24.25
C ILE A 129 6.72 -3.52 -23.43
N HIS A 130 7.77 -3.14 -22.70
CA HIS A 130 8.23 -3.92 -21.55
C HIS A 130 7.91 -3.18 -20.27
N HIS A 131 7.33 -3.89 -19.31
CA HIS A 131 6.95 -3.30 -18.04
C HIS A 131 7.14 -4.31 -16.92
N GLU A 132 7.85 -3.90 -15.87
CA GLU A 132 8.14 -4.75 -14.73
C GLU A 132 8.10 -3.97 -13.41
N PRO A 133 7.64 -4.61 -12.32
CA PRO A 133 7.63 -3.98 -11.01
C PRO A 133 9.04 -3.92 -10.43
N SER A 134 9.31 -2.87 -9.65
CA SER A 134 10.53 -2.68 -8.87
C SER A 134 10.58 -3.66 -7.70
N PHE A 135 9.42 -3.94 -7.09
CA PHE A 135 9.29 -4.86 -5.96
C PHE A 135 8.27 -5.98 -6.26
N PRO A 136 8.64 -7.27 -6.08
CA PRO A 136 7.72 -8.39 -6.22
C PRO A 136 6.53 -8.39 -5.25
N ILE A 137 6.70 -7.88 -4.03
CA ILE A 137 5.66 -7.79 -3.00
C ILE A 137 5.27 -6.32 -2.80
N ARG A 138 4.00 -5.99 -3.01
CA ARG A 138 3.50 -4.61 -2.98
C ARG A 138 2.12 -4.60 -2.35
N GLY A 139 1.91 -3.84 -1.28
CA GLY A 139 0.57 -3.68 -0.76
C GLY A 139 0.49 -3.15 0.66
N VAL A 140 -0.35 -3.75 1.48
CA VAL A 140 -0.74 -3.22 2.79
C VAL A 140 -0.62 -4.29 3.86
N ILE A 141 -0.15 -3.87 5.03
CA ILE A 141 -0.26 -4.60 6.28
C ILE A 141 -1.19 -3.83 7.23
N GLU A 142 -2.30 -4.45 7.66
CA GLU A 142 -3.17 -3.87 8.68
C GLU A 142 -2.50 -4.07 10.05
N GLY A 143 -1.46 -3.30 10.34
CA GLY A 143 -0.53 -3.55 11.46
C GLY A 143 -0.54 -2.48 12.56
N PHE A 144 -1.46 -1.52 12.49
CA PHE A 144 -1.63 -0.43 13.44
C PHE A 144 -2.34 -0.86 14.73
N TYR A 145 -2.13 -0.07 15.79
CA TYR A 145 -2.84 -0.15 17.05
C TYR A 145 -4.16 0.66 17.01
N GLY A 146 -5.15 0.22 17.77
CA GLY A 146 -6.49 0.81 17.79
C GLY A 146 -7.52 -0.06 17.09
N ILE A 147 -8.71 0.51 16.89
CA ILE A 147 -9.87 -0.22 16.36
C ILE A 147 -9.52 -0.84 15.00
N PRO A 148 -9.50 -2.19 14.88
CA PRO A 148 -9.23 -2.85 13.60
C PRO A 148 -10.25 -2.45 12.54
N TRP A 149 -9.87 -2.60 11.27
CA TRP A 149 -10.80 -2.29 10.20
C TRP A 149 -12.05 -3.16 10.23
N THR A 150 -13.15 -2.58 9.75
CA THR A 150 -14.37 -3.35 9.47
C THR A 150 -14.11 -4.32 8.32
N HIS A 151 -14.95 -5.36 8.22
CA HIS A 151 -14.88 -6.30 7.11
C HIS A 151 -15.03 -5.62 5.75
N ASP A 152 -16.00 -4.70 5.62
CA ASP A 152 -16.19 -3.91 4.39
C ASP A 152 -14.94 -3.11 3.99
N SER A 153 -14.22 -2.51 4.97
CA SER A 153 -12.97 -1.79 4.71
C SER A 153 -11.87 -2.73 4.21
N ARG A 154 -11.81 -3.98 4.70
CA ARG A 154 -10.84 -4.99 4.23
C ARG A 154 -11.14 -5.46 2.82
N LEU A 155 -12.42 -5.71 2.50
CA LEU A 155 -12.85 -6.06 1.14
C LEU A 155 -12.54 -4.94 0.14
N ASP A 156 -12.86 -3.70 0.51
CA ASP A 156 -12.52 -2.53 -0.30
C ASP A 156 -11.00 -2.33 -0.42
N CYS A 157 -10.23 -2.60 0.63
CA CYS A 157 -8.77 -2.61 0.58
C CYS A 157 -8.24 -3.60 -0.47
N ILE A 158 -8.67 -4.86 -0.42
CA ILE A 158 -8.26 -5.89 -1.37
C ILE A 158 -8.60 -5.48 -2.81
N HIS A 159 -9.79 -4.93 -3.04
CA HIS A 159 -10.19 -4.43 -4.36
C HIS A 159 -9.30 -3.27 -4.83
N PHE A 160 -9.03 -2.30 -3.95
CA PHE A 160 -8.13 -1.18 -4.22
C PHE A 160 -6.72 -1.67 -4.57
N LEU A 161 -6.16 -2.62 -3.82
CA LEU A 161 -4.84 -3.19 -4.09
C LEU A 161 -4.76 -3.76 -5.50
N GLY A 162 -5.72 -4.61 -5.88
CA GLY A 162 -5.77 -5.21 -7.21
C GLY A 162 -5.98 -4.21 -8.35
N LYS A 163 -6.69 -3.10 -8.12
CA LYS A 163 -6.86 -1.99 -9.08
C LYS A 163 -5.55 -1.21 -9.28
N HIS A 164 -4.76 -1.02 -8.22
CA HIS A 164 -3.54 -0.22 -8.23
C HIS A 164 -2.26 -1.06 -8.42
N GLN A 165 -2.37 -2.24 -9.04
CA GLN A 165 -1.24 -3.14 -9.33
C GLN A 165 -0.42 -3.56 -8.09
N MET A 166 -1.03 -3.48 -6.91
CA MET A 166 -0.56 -4.09 -5.67
C MET A 166 -1.11 -5.50 -5.57
N ASN A 167 -0.40 -6.37 -4.87
CA ASN A 167 -0.64 -7.81 -4.90
C ASN A 167 -0.60 -8.47 -3.52
N THR A 168 -0.55 -7.70 -2.43
CA THR A 168 -0.35 -8.25 -1.08
C THR A 168 -1.25 -7.55 -0.06
N TYR A 169 -2.04 -8.33 0.68
CA TYR A 169 -2.74 -7.87 1.87
C TYR A 169 -2.35 -8.76 3.06
N MET A 170 -1.87 -8.13 4.14
CA MET A 170 -1.45 -8.83 5.36
C MET A 170 -2.38 -8.48 6.52
N TYR A 171 -3.09 -9.50 7.01
CA TYR A 171 -3.96 -9.39 8.17
C TYR A 171 -3.12 -9.49 9.45
N ALA A 172 -2.85 -8.33 10.09
CA ALA A 172 -2.05 -8.23 11.31
C ALA A 172 -2.60 -7.26 12.38
N PRO A 173 -3.92 -7.07 12.54
CA PRO A 173 -4.43 -6.03 13.43
C PRO A 173 -4.01 -6.30 14.87
N LYS A 174 -3.29 -5.35 15.49
CA LYS A 174 -2.68 -5.56 16.82
C LYS A 174 -3.70 -5.78 17.93
N ASP A 175 -4.91 -5.23 17.77
CA ASP A 175 -6.01 -5.33 18.73
C ASP A 175 -6.99 -6.49 18.41
N ASP A 176 -6.68 -7.37 17.45
CA ASP A 176 -7.33 -8.69 17.38
C ASP A 176 -6.74 -9.61 18.46
N GLU A 177 -7.50 -9.81 19.54
CA GLU A 177 -7.07 -10.66 20.65
C GLU A 177 -6.68 -12.08 20.20
N LEU A 178 -7.39 -12.68 19.25
CA LEU A 178 -7.15 -14.07 18.80
C LEU A 178 -5.95 -14.20 17.84
N GLN A 179 -5.39 -13.07 17.39
CA GLN A 179 -4.16 -13.00 16.61
C GLN A 179 -2.93 -12.87 17.52
N ARG A 180 -3.07 -12.18 18.66
CA ARG A 180 -1.96 -11.81 19.55
C ARG A 180 -2.07 -12.35 20.97
N LYS A 181 -3.07 -11.92 21.74
CA LYS A 181 -3.17 -12.16 23.19
C LYS A 181 -3.68 -13.57 23.52
N LEU A 182 -4.65 -14.04 22.76
CA LEU A 182 -5.33 -15.33 22.85
C LEU A 182 -4.99 -16.18 21.62
N TRP A 183 -3.76 -16.08 21.11
CA TRP A 183 -3.31 -16.73 19.88
C TRP A 183 -3.48 -18.27 19.88
N ARG A 184 -3.57 -18.88 21.08
CA ARG A 184 -3.82 -20.32 21.27
C ARG A 184 -5.27 -20.71 20.95
N GLU A 185 -6.21 -19.78 21.06
CA GLU A 185 -7.63 -20.03 20.83
C GLU A 185 -7.96 -19.97 19.34
N LYS A 186 -8.82 -20.89 18.87
CA LYS A 186 -9.28 -20.90 17.48
C LYS A 186 -10.23 -19.73 17.21
N TYR A 187 -10.27 -19.27 15.97
CA TYR A 187 -11.32 -18.35 15.57
C TYR A 187 -12.70 -19.03 15.60
N PRO A 188 -13.76 -18.33 16.02
CA PRO A 188 -15.12 -18.82 15.91
C PRO A 188 -15.54 -18.91 14.44
N THR A 189 -16.57 -19.71 14.15
CA THR A 189 -17.07 -19.95 12.79
C THR A 189 -17.38 -18.67 12.03
N GLU A 190 -18.06 -17.71 12.67
CA GLU A 190 -18.41 -16.41 12.07
C GLU A 190 -17.17 -15.66 11.56
N LYS A 191 -16.07 -15.72 12.33
CA LYS A 191 -14.81 -15.07 11.93
C LYS A 191 -14.08 -15.84 10.83
N ILE A 192 -14.28 -17.15 10.76
CA ILE A 192 -13.77 -17.98 9.66
C ILE A 192 -14.52 -17.66 8.36
N GLU A 193 -15.83 -17.46 8.41
CA GLU A 193 -16.64 -17.03 7.25
C GLU A 193 -16.14 -15.66 6.71
N ASP A 194 -15.81 -14.71 7.59
CA ASP A 194 -15.15 -13.46 7.18
C ASP A 194 -13.84 -13.73 6.42
N PHE A 195 -12.98 -14.61 6.93
CA PHE A 195 -11.70 -14.93 6.28
C PHE A 195 -11.88 -15.62 4.93
N GLU A 196 -12.86 -16.52 4.80
CA GLU A 196 -13.20 -17.14 3.53
C GLU A 196 -13.65 -16.11 2.50
N GLU A 197 -14.47 -15.12 2.90
CA GLU A 197 -14.87 -14.02 2.02
C GLU A 197 -13.67 -13.16 1.59
N LEU A 198 -12.76 -12.83 2.52
CA LEU A 198 -11.52 -12.12 2.19
C LEU A 198 -10.65 -12.92 1.22
N LEU A 199 -10.54 -14.24 1.38
CA LEU A 199 -9.78 -15.10 0.47
C LEU A 199 -10.38 -15.12 -0.94
N VAL A 200 -11.71 -15.21 -1.07
CA VAL A 200 -12.40 -15.12 -2.35
C VAL A 200 -12.18 -13.75 -2.99
N ALA A 201 -12.31 -12.66 -2.22
CA ALA A 201 -12.04 -11.31 -2.72
C ALA A 201 -10.58 -11.16 -3.19
N SER A 202 -9.63 -11.70 -2.43
CA SER A 202 -8.20 -11.72 -2.72
C SER A 202 -7.90 -12.46 -4.02
N GLN A 203 -8.45 -13.66 -4.20
CA GLN A 203 -8.32 -14.43 -5.45
C GLN A 203 -8.86 -13.64 -6.65
N ASN A 204 -10.06 -13.06 -6.53
CA ASN A 204 -10.67 -12.26 -7.60
C ASN A 204 -9.88 -10.99 -7.95
N ALA A 205 -9.23 -10.37 -6.96
CA ALA A 205 -8.39 -9.19 -7.13
C ALA A 205 -6.95 -9.53 -7.55
N LEU A 206 -6.57 -10.82 -7.59
CA LEU A 206 -5.20 -11.33 -7.73
C LEU A 206 -4.23 -10.81 -6.64
N VAL A 207 -4.75 -10.66 -5.41
CA VAL A 207 -4.01 -10.22 -4.23
C VAL A 207 -3.71 -11.42 -3.33
N ASP A 208 -2.44 -11.61 -2.99
CA ASP A 208 -1.98 -12.64 -2.08
C ASP A 208 -2.39 -12.25 -0.64
N PHE A 209 -3.22 -13.07 0.01
CA PHE A 209 -3.68 -12.89 1.38
C PHE A 209 -2.71 -13.56 2.36
N TYR A 210 -2.19 -12.80 3.32
CA TYR A 210 -1.32 -13.30 4.39
C TYR A 210 -2.06 -13.29 5.71
N TYR A 211 -2.01 -14.42 6.42
CA TYR A 211 -2.41 -14.49 7.82
C TYR A 211 -1.18 -14.33 8.73
N MET A 212 -1.16 -13.29 9.55
CA MET A 212 -0.04 -13.01 10.46
C MET A 212 -0.43 -13.38 11.90
N ILE A 213 0.47 -13.98 12.67
CA ILE A 213 0.25 -14.35 14.08
C ILE A 213 1.36 -13.83 14.99
N SER A 214 1.00 -13.38 16.19
CA SER A 214 1.91 -12.70 17.13
C SER A 214 1.97 -13.40 18.50
N PRO A 215 2.61 -14.57 18.62
CA PRO A 215 2.60 -15.36 19.86
C PRO A 215 3.67 -14.94 20.89
N GLY A 216 4.56 -14.01 20.52
CA GLY A 216 5.79 -13.75 21.28
C GLY A 216 5.61 -13.19 22.70
N ASN A 217 4.43 -12.68 23.04
CA ASN A 217 4.16 -12.12 24.37
C ASN A 217 4.25 -13.18 25.50
N ASP A 218 3.83 -14.42 25.23
CA ASP A 218 3.71 -15.44 26.29
C ASP A 218 4.05 -16.87 25.82
N ILE A 219 4.58 -17.05 24.62
CA ILE A 219 4.97 -18.38 24.13
C ILE A 219 6.09 -18.99 24.97
N VAL A 220 5.95 -20.27 25.32
CA VAL A 220 6.99 -21.01 26.07
C VAL A 220 7.81 -21.88 25.11
N TYR A 221 8.92 -21.33 24.61
CA TYR A 221 9.81 -21.97 23.61
C TYR A 221 10.33 -23.37 23.98
N THR A 222 10.30 -23.75 25.26
CA THR A 222 10.81 -25.04 25.73
C THR A 222 9.81 -26.19 25.64
N LYS A 223 8.50 -25.89 25.49
CA LYS A 223 7.43 -26.90 25.45
C LYS A 223 7.01 -27.19 24.01
N GLU A 224 7.12 -28.45 23.58
CA GLU A 224 6.70 -28.87 22.24
C GLU A 224 5.18 -28.71 22.03
N ASP A 225 4.38 -28.97 23.07
CA ASP A 225 2.92 -28.78 23.01
C ASP A 225 2.52 -27.34 22.64
N GLU A 226 3.31 -26.33 23.01
CA GLU A 226 3.04 -24.92 22.69
C GLU A 226 3.25 -24.63 21.20
N VAL A 227 4.30 -25.21 20.60
CA VAL A 227 4.53 -25.14 19.16
C VAL A 227 3.41 -25.90 18.43
N GLY A 228 2.99 -27.04 18.95
CA GLY A 228 1.85 -27.81 18.42
C GLY A 228 0.54 -27.01 18.44
N VAL A 229 0.25 -26.27 19.51
CA VAL A 229 -0.92 -25.37 19.58
C VAL A 229 -0.86 -24.28 18.51
N LEU A 230 0.31 -23.68 18.29
CA LEU A 230 0.52 -22.68 17.23
C LEU A 230 0.26 -23.30 15.86
N GLN A 231 0.80 -24.49 15.60
CA GLN A 231 0.56 -25.24 14.37
C GLN A 231 -0.92 -25.53 14.14
N GLN A 232 -1.69 -25.87 15.19
CA GLN A 232 -3.14 -26.09 15.06
C GLN A 232 -3.92 -24.82 14.73
N LYS A 233 -3.49 -23.67 15.25
CA LYS A 233 -4.06 -22.37 14.87
C LYS A 233 -3.77 -22.06 13.39
N LEU A 234 -2.54 -22.28 12.94
CA LEU A 234 -2.18 -22.14 11.52
C LEU A 234 -2.94 -23.14 10.65
N LYS A 235 -3.14 -24.37 11.13
CA LYS A 235 -3.92 -25.41 10.43
C LYS A 235 -5.35 -24.95 10.12
N GLN A 236 -6.02 -24.29 11.06
CA GLN A 236 -7.36 -23.73 10.83
C GLN A 236 -7.38 -22.79 9.62
N MET A 237 -6.32 -22.01 9.42
CA MET A 237 -6.19 -21.09 8.29
C MET A 237 -5.78 -21.80 7.01
N ILE A 238 -4.94 -22.85 7.10
CA ILE A 238 -4.60 -23.73 5.96
C ILE A 238 -5.86 -24.42 5.42
N GLU A 239 -6.74 -24.91 6.31
CA GLU A 239 -7.97 -25.64 5.95
C GLU A 239 -8.94 -24.81 5.10
N ILE A 240 -8.93 -23.48 5.23
CA ILE A 240 -9.71 -22.56 4.40
C ILE A 240 -8.95 -22.02 3.17
N GLY A 241 -7.70 -22.42 2.98
CA GLY A 241 -6.91 -22.11 1.77
C GLY A 241 -5.83 -21.03 1.94
N VAL A 242 -5.51 -20.59 3.16
CA VAL A 242 -4.37 -19.67 3.38
C VAL A 242 -3.05 -20.39 3.10
N SER A 243 -2.18 -19.77 2.32
CA SER A 243 -0.85 -20.29 1.96
C SER A 243 0.31 -19.34 2.26
N HIS A 244 0.01 -18.10 2.65
CA HIS A 244 0.99 -17.09 3.01
C HIS A 244 0.84 -16.73 4.49
N PHE A 245 1.94 -16.79 5.23
CA PHE A 245 1.92 -16.66 6.68
C PHE A 245 2.96 -15.66 7.17
N GLY A 246 2.65 -15.00 8.28
CA GLY A 246 3.60 -14.18 9.04
C GLY A 246 3.73 -14.64 10.48
N LEU A 247 4.95 -14.65 11.01
CA LEU A 247 5.21 -14.84 12.43
C LEU A 247 5.85 -13.57 13.00
N LEU A 248 5.09 -12.83 13.80
CA LEU A 248 5.51 -11.51 14.28
C LEU A 248 6.01 -11.62 15.73
N LEU A 249 7.23 -11.15 15.96
CA LEU A 249 7.92 -11.12 17.24
C LEU A 249 8.33 -9.68 17.62
N ASP A 250 7.59 -8.70 17.09
CA ASP A 250 7.65 -7.27 17.39
C ASP A 250 6.94 -6.96 18.72
N ASP A 251 7.41 -5.93 19.43
CA ASP A 251 6.77 -5.41 20.64
C ASP A 251 6.52 -6.47 21.73
N ILE A 252 7.53 -7.28 22.03
CA ILE A 252 7.51 -8.32 23.08
C ILE A 252 8.64 -8.11 24.10
N ASP A 253 8.61 -8.84 25.22
CA ASP A 253 9.74 -8.84 26.16
C ASP A 253 10.99 -9.42 25.49
N TYR A 254 12.00 -8.58 25.34
CA TYR A 254 13.26 -8.92 24.67
C TYR A 254 14.06 -10.01 25.41
N TYR A 255 13.90 -10.14 26.73
CA TYR A 255 14.76 -10.98 27.54
C TYR A 255 14.15 -12.35 27.84
N LEU A 256 14.87 -13.42 27.46
CA LEU A 256 14.54 -14.76 27.90
C LEU A 256 14.71 -14.93 29.42
N LYS A 257 13.80 -15.66 30.04
CA LYS A 257 13.80 -15.99 31.47
C LYS A 257 13.70 -17.51 31.68
N GLY A 258 14.07 -17.98 32.87
CA GLY A 258 13.88 -19.37 33.29
C GLY A 258 14.50 -20.41 32.35
N GLU A 259 13.74 -21.47 32.06
CA GLU A 259 14.17 -22.60 31.22
C GLU A 259 14.54 -22.18 29.79
N ALA A 260 13.85 -21.19 29.21
CA ALA A 260 14.14 -20.72 27.86
C ALA A 260 15.55 -20.14 27.78
N LYS A 261 15.94 -19.33 28.77
CA LYS A 261 17.31 -18.81 28.87
C LYS A 261 18.35 -19.92 29.07
N GLN A 262 18.02 -20.96 29.83
CA GLN A 262 18.92 -22.09 30.03
C GLN A 262 19.10 -22.95 28.77
N LYS A 263 18.02 -23.14 27.99
CA LYS A 263 18.04 -23.96 26.77
C LYS A 263 18.70 -23.24 25.58
N PHE A 264 18.35 -21.98 25.35
CA PHE A 264 18.75 -21.25 24.14
C PHE A 264 19.86 -20.23 24.37
N GLY A 265 20.05 -19.74 25.60
CA GLY A 265 21.01 -18.68 25.92
C GLY A 265 20.53 -17.29 25.55
N THR A 266 20.14 -17.08 24.28
CA THR A 266 19.78 -15.77 23.70
C THR A 266 18.40 -15.79 23.03
N PRO A 267 17.72 -14.62 22.97
CA PRO A 267 16.44 -14.50 22.26
C PRO A 267 16.55 -14.83 20.76
N GLY A 268 17.66 -14.47 20.09
CA GLY A 268 17.88 -14.76 18.67
C GLY A 268 17.82 -16.26 18.37
N LEU A 269 18.51 -17.09 19.16
CA LEU A 269 18.49 -18.55 19.01
C LEU A 269 17.12 -19.17 19.34
N ALA A 270 16.41 -18.65 20.34
CA ALA A 270 15.06 -19.12 20.68
C ALA A 270 14.04 -18.80 19.57
N HIS A 271 14.12 -17.60 18.99
CA HIS A 271 13.25 -17.18 17.90
C HIS A 271 13.55 -17.94 16.62
N ALA A 272 14.83 -18.12 16.27
CA ALA A 272 15.24 -18.94 15.13
C ALA A 272 14.76 -20.39 15.26
N TYR A 273 14.78 -20.95 16.48
CA TYR A 273 14.20 -22.27 16.74
C TYR A 273 12.70 -22.31 16.42
N LEU A 274 11.92 -21.39 16.98
CA LEU A 274 10.47 -21.31 16.74
C LEU A 274 10.15 -21.16 15.25
N ILE A 275 10.82 -20.21 14.57
CA ILE A 275 10.62 -19.94 13.14
C ILE A 275 10.92 -21.19 12.31
N LYS A 276 12.00 -21.92 12.60
CA LYS A 276 12.31 -23.19 11.90
C LYS A 276 11.24 -24.25 12.08
N GLN A 277 10.64 -24.37 13.28
CA GLN A 277 9.54 -25.32 13.51
C GLN A 277 8.31 -24.96 12.67
N ILE A 278 7.94 -23.69 12.64
CA ILE A 278 6.79 -23.21 11.86
C ILE A 278 7.07 -23.31 10.35
N TYR A 279 8.24 -22.91 9.89
CA TYR A 279 8.65 -23.07 8.50
C TYR A 279 8.58 -24.54 8.04
N SER A 280 9.14 -25.47 8.83
CA SER A 280 9.13 -26.89 8.51
C SER A 280 7.71 -27.46 8.47
N TYR A 281 6.86 -27.05 9.42
CA TYR A 281 5.45 -27.41 9.43
C TYR A 281 4.73 -26.94 8.17
N LEU A 282 4.86 -25.65 7.82
CA LEU A 282 4.22 -25.09 6.62
C LEU A 282 4.69 -25.76 5.33
N LYS A 283 5.97 -26.13 5.22
CA LYS A 283 6.52 -26.85 4.05
C LYS A 283 6.01 -28.29 3.93
N ASN A 284 5.66 -28.92 5.05
CA ASN A 284 5.07 -30.26 5.06
C ASN A 284 3.58 -30.25 4.70
N GLU A 285 2.84 -29.21 5.14
CA GLU A 285 1.40 -29.10 4.90
C GLU A 285 1.05 -28.50 3.54
N LEU A 286 1.91 -27.64 2.98
CA LEU A 286 1.64 -26.90 1.74
C LEU A 286 2.74 -27.10 0.70
N ALA A 287 2.35 -27.43 -0.54
CA ALA A 287 3.28 -27.52 -1.67
C ALA A 287 3.96 -26.18 -1.97
N HIS A 288 3.24 -25.07 -1.75
CA HIS A 288 3.73 -23.71 -1.89
C HIS A 288 3.30 -22.90 -0.68
N SER A 289 4.26 -22.58 0.19
CA SER A 289 4.07 -21.69 1.32
C SER A 289 5.04 -20.51 1.26
N GLN A 290 4.62 -19.38 1.81
CA GLN A 290 5.48 -18.23 2.10
C GLN A 290 5.45 -17.97 3.61
N LEU A 291 6.61 -17.65 4.16
CA LEU A 291 6.75 -17.24 5.55
C LEU A 291 7.57 -15.95 5.61
N VAL A 292 6.96 -14.92 6.17
CA VAL A 292 7.65 -13.69 6.58
C VAL A 292 7.69 -13.62 8.10
N ILE A 293 8.76 -13.05 8.66
CA ILE A 293 8.91 -12.84 10.08
C ILE A 293 9.12 -11.37 10.38
N CYS A 294 8.55 -10.89 11.50
CA CYS A 294 8.96 -9.61 12.07
C CYS A 294 9.91 -9.90 13.24
N PRO A 295 11.20 -9.54 13.15
CA PRO A 295 12.11 -9.69 14.27
C PRO A 295 11.72 -8.72 15.40
N THR A 296 12.28 -8.92 16.59
CA THR A 296 12.10 -7.97 17.71
C THR A 296 12.93 -6.71 17.50
N GLU A 297 14.11 -6.84 16.89
CA GLU A 297 14.91 -5.70 16.41
C GLU A 297 14.57 -5.43 14.94
N TYR A 298 13.42 -4.80 14.70
CA TYR A 298 12.89 -4.53 13.36
C TYR A 298 13.22 -3.12 12.84
N ASP A 299 13.77 -2.24 13.67
CA ASP A 299 13.89 -0.80 13.40
C ASP A 299 15.30 -0.22 13.67
N THR A 300 16.33 -0.93 13.24
CA THR A 300 17.73 -0.55 13.48
C THR A 300 18.52 -0.34 12.20
N ARG A 301 19.61 0.43 12.30
CA ARG A 301 20.64 0.61 11.26
C ARG A 301 22.01 0.04 11.70
N TYR A 302 22.02 -0.76 12.74
CA TYR A 302 23.20 -1.38 13.33
C TYR A 302 23.04 -2.89 13.43
N ASP A 303 24.17 -3.57 13.36
CA ASP A 303 24.28 -4.99 13.64
C ASP A 303 24.07 -5.29 15.12
N SER A 304 23.64 -6.51 15.40
CA SER A 304 23.50 -7.02 16.76
C SER A 304 23.70 -8.53 16.77
N VAL A 305 24.03 -9.07 17.95
CA VAL A 305 24.10 -10.53 18.15
C VAL A 305 22.76 -11.18 17.81
N TYR A 306 21.65 -10.55 18.18
CA TYR A 306 20.31 -11.06 17.90
C TYR A 306 20.05 -11.21 16.40
N LEU A 307 20.37 -10.18 15.61
CA LEU A 307 20.14 -10.21 14.16
C LEU A 307 21.05 -11.21 13.46
N HIS A 308 22.34 -11.29 13.84
CA HIS A 308 23.25 -12.31 13.30
C HIS A 308 22.79 -13.72 13.64
N GLU A 309 22.45 -13.99 14.90
CA GLU A 309 21.95 -15.31 15.31
C GLU A 309 20.67 -15.69 14.58
N LEU A 310 19.76 -14.74 14.36
CA LEU A 310 18.55 -14.98 13.60
C LEU A 310 18.91 -15.31 12.14
N SER A 311 19.63 -14.43 11.45
CA SER A 311 20.00 -14.58 10.05
C SER A 311 20.78 -15.87 9.76
N ASP A 312 21.76 -16.22 10.59
CA ASP A 312 22.60 -17.41 10.41
C ASP A 312 21.84 -18.71 10.63
N ASN A 313 20.72 -18.68 11.36
CA ASN A 313 19.97 -19.88 11.75
C ASN A 313 18.63 -20.05 11.03
N LEU A 314 18.20 -19.09 10.21
CA LEU A 314 16.98 -19.17 9.43
C LEU A 314 17.20 -19.81 8.04
N PRO A 315 16.19 -20.52 7.49
CA PRO A 315 16.22 -20.94 6.09
C PRO A 315 16.34 -19.73 5.15
N PRO A 316 17.21 -19.75 4.11
CA PRO A 316 17.54 -18.59 3.25
C PRO A 316 16.38 -17.89 2.53
N GLU A 317 15.22 -18.54 2.47
CA GLU A 317 14.02 -18.06 1.78
C GLU A 317 12.99 -17.41 2.72
N VAL A 318 13.21 -17.47 4.04
CA VAL A 318 12.34 -16.81 5.01
C VAL A 318 12.52 -15.29 4.86
N GLN A 319 11.42 -14.59 4.64
CA GLN A 319 11.45 -13.14 4.49
C GLN A 319 11.52 -12.46 5.86
N ILE A 320 12.22 -11.34 5.96
CA ILE A 320 12.36 -10.56 7.20
C ILE A 320 11.78 -9.17 7.00
N PHE A 321 10.93 -8.71 7.92
CA PHE A 321 10.52 -7.32 7.97
C PHE A 321 11.60 -6.42 8.55
N TRP A 322 11.69 -5.22 7.99
CA TRP A 322 12.46 -4.11 8.53
C TRP A 322 11.65 -2.82 8.32
N THR A 323 11.53 -1.97 9.34
CA THR A 323 10.76 -0.71 9.22
C THR A 323 11.60 0.46 8.73
N GLY A 324 12.91 0.23 8.56
CA GLY A 324 13.88 1.28 8.33
C GLY A 324 14.77 1.51 9.55
N PRO A 325 15.57 2.58 9.55
CA PRO A 325 16.49 2.87 10.64
C PRO A 325 15.83 3.19 12.00
N GLU A 326 14.50 3.37 12.01
CA GLU A 326 13.65 3.72 13.14
C GLU A 326 12.24 3.16 12.91
N THR A 327 11.42 3.01 13.97
CA THR A 327 10.06 2.45 13.85
C THR A 327 9.23 3.29 12.87
N LEU A 328 9.18 4.61 13.07
CA LEU A 328 8.54 5.57 12.16
C LEU A 328 9.63 6.28 11.34
N ALA A 329 10.26 5.54 10.42
CA ALA A 329 11.44 6.03 9.70
C ALA A 329 11.16 7.31 8.89
N HIS A 330 11.84 8.41 9.25
CA HIS A 330 11.85 9.67 8.50
C HIS A 330 12.40 9.51 7.07
N GLU A 331 13.32 8.57 6.89
CA GLU A 331 13.94 8.22 5.62
C GLU A 331 14.48 6.79 5.65
N ILE A 332 14.58 6.17 4.47
CA ILE A 332 15.29 4.90 4.27
C ILE A 332 16.34 5.13 3.17
N PRO A 333 17.55 5.58 3.54
CA PRO A 333 18.60 5.88 2.58
C PRO A 333 19.26 4.60 2.05
N THR A 334 19.92 4.73 0.89
CA THR A 334 20.67 3.62 0.27
C THR A 334 21.75 3.05 1.20
N SER A 335 22.40 3.89 2.01
CA SER A 335 23.46 3.47 2.94
C SER A 335 22.94 2.49 3.98
N ASP A 336 21.76 2.77 4.53
CA ASP A 336 21.22 2.01 5.66
C ASP A 336 20.73 0.65 5.16
N ILE A 337 20.01 0.61 4.03
CA ILE A 337 19.61 -0.69 3.46
C ILE A 337 20.81 -1.51 2.95
N ALA A 338 21.85 -0.87 2.40
CA ALA A 338 23.05 -1.59 1.97
C ALA A 338 23.70 -2.31 3.16
N LYS A 339 23.85 -1.61 4.28
CA LYS A 339 24.36 -2.18 5.52
C LYS A 339 23.44 -3.28 6.07
N MET A 340 22.14 -3.03 6.14
CA MET A 340 21.19 -4.03 6.65
C MET A 340 21.13 -5.29 5.77
N SER A 341 21.35 -5.17 4.47
CA SER A 341 21.42 -6.33 3.57
C SER A 341 22.61 -7.26 3.87
N GLU A 342 23.73 -6.69 4.36
CA GLU A 342 24.90 -7.44 4.82
C GLU A 342 24.71 -8.07 6.21
N ILE A 343 23.69 -7.64 6.97
CA ILE A 343 23.35 -8.23 8.27
C ILE A 343 22.30 -9.31 8.08
N PHE A 344 21.23 -9.00 7.33
CA PHE A 344 20.11 -9.91 7.18
C PHE A 344 20.46 -11.12 6.33
N HIS A 345 21.10 -10.95 5.16
CA HIS A 345 21.32 -12.05 4.20
C HIS A 345 20.04 -12.82 3.79
N HIS A 346 18.86 -12.22 4.00
CA HIS A 346 17.55 -12.78 3.68
C HIS A 346 16.74 -11.78 2.85
N PRO A 347 15.76 -12.25 2.06
CA PRO A 347 14.80 -11.37 1.39
C PRO A 347 14.13 -10.44 2.39
N THR A 348 14.27 -9.13 2.21
CA THR A 348 13.75 -8.14 3.14
C THR A 348 12.45 -7.52 2.61
N ILE A 349 11.45 -7.34 3.47
CA ILE A 349 10.25 -6.56 3.16
C ILE A 349 10.27 -5.32 4.05
N ILE A 350 10.12 -4.15 3.43
CA ILE A 350 9.92 -2.92 4.19
C ILE A 350 8.50 -2.92 4.75
N TRP A 351 8.37 -3.03 6.06
CA TRP A 351 7.14 -2.65 6.76
C TRP A 351 7.18 -1.14 6.90
N ASP A 352 6.60 -0.44 5.95
CA ASP A 352 6.67 1.01 5.95
C ASP A 352 5.57 1.59 6.83
N ASN A 353 5.94 2.22 7.95
CA ASN A 353 5.00 2.90 8.83
C ASN A 353 4.55 4.25 8.26
N THR A 354 3.94 4.17 7.07
CA THR A 354 3.35 5.28 6.31
C THR A 354 2.05 4.78 5.66
N PRO A 355 0.90 5.46 5.81
CA PRO A 355 0.64 6.69 6.57
C PRO A 355 0.19 6.51 8.04
N VAL A 356 0.47 5.38 8.71
CA VAL A 356 -0.02 5.12 10.08
C VAL A 356 0.17 6.31 11.05
N ASN A 357 -0.86 6.60 11.84
CA ASN A 357 -0.96 7.73 12.77
C ASN A 357 -1.38 7.28 14.18
N ASP A 358 -1.07 6.05 14.59
CA ASP A 358 -1.53 5.46 15.86
C ASP A 358 -0.64 5.80 17.06
N PHE A 359 0.54 6.38 16.82
CA PHE A 359 1.55 6.62 17.84
C PHE A 359 1.29 7.92 18.64
N GLU A 360 1.20 7.80 19.96
CA GLU A 360 1.02 8.93 20.89
C GLU A 360 -0.18 9.84 20.51
N ASP A 361 0.09 11.14 20.29
CA ASP A 361 -0.88 12.17 19.92
C ASP A 361 -1.01 12.32 18.39
N ASP A 362 -0.37 11.45 17.61
CA ASP A 362 -0.46 11.45 16.14
C ASP A 362 -1.88 11.08 15.67
N LYS A 363 -2.62 10.33 16.49
CA LYS A 363 -4.02 9.93 16.24
C LYS A 363 -5.00 11.09 16.13
N GLU A 364 -4.60 12.27 16.58
CA GLU A 364 -5.36 13.50 16.42
C GLU A 364 -5.20 14.10 15.02
N LEU A 365 -4.17 13.67 14.27
CA LEU A 365 -3.80 14.17 12.95
C LEU A 365 -4.21 13.20 11.87
N LEU A 366 -4.35 13.72 10.65
CA LEU A 366 -4.31 12.90 9.44
C LEU A 366 -2.93 13.00 8.84
N PHE A 367 -2.41 11.88 8.35
CA PHE A 367 -1.16 11.82 7.60
C PHE A 367 -1.50 11.63 6.12
N LEU A 368 -1.70 12.75 5.43
CA LEU A 368 -2.05 12.81 4.02
C LEU A 368 -0.92 13.48 3.26
N SER A 369 0.04 12.69 2.82
CA SER A 369 1.19 13.22 2.08
C SER A 369 1.51 12.33 0.87
N PRO A 370 2.20 12.87 -0.14
CA PRO A 370 2.85 12.03 -1.13
C PRO A 370 3.88 11.10 -0.45
N TYR A 371 4.37 10.10 -1.18
CA TYR A 371 5.35 9.14 -0.67
C TYR A 371 6.78 9.58 -1.01
N TYR A 372 7.60 9.83 0.01
CA TYR A 372 8.95 10.37 -0.16
C TYR A 372 9.96 9.72 0.81
N ASN A 373 11.23 10.12 0.65
CA ASN A 373 12.38 9.72 1.47
C ASN A 373 12.73 8.23 1.51
N ARG A 374 12.27 7.43 0.54
CA ARG A 374 12.74 6.05 0.35
C ARG A 374 13.64 5.99 -0.87
N SER A 375 14.81 5.37 -0.73
CA SER A 375 15.72 5.20 -1.85
C SER A 375 15.06 4.41 -2.99
N TYR A 376 15.19 4.87 -4.23
CA TYR A 376 14.76 4.09 -5.39
C TYR A 376 15.62 2.83 -5.63
N ARG A 377 16.71 2.65 -4.87
CA ARG A 377 17.65 1.52 -4.98
C ARG A 377 17.40 0.39 -3.98
N LEU A 378 16.33 0.46 -3.17
CA LEU A 378 16.04 -0.56 -2.15
C LEU A 378 16.12 -1.99 -2.70
N ASN A 379 15.55 -2.23 -3.88
CA ASN A 379 15.55 -3.55 -4.52
C ASN A 379 16.94 -4.05 -4.97
N GLN A 380 17.95 -3.18 -5.06
CA GLN A 380 19.34 -3.56 -5.35
C GLN A 380 20.04 -4.20 -4.14
N PHE A 381 19.45 -4.08 -2.95
CA PHE A 381 20.01 -4.53 -1.67
C PHE A 381 19.11 -5.56 -0.98
N GLY A 382 18.52 -6.48 -1.75
CA GLY A 382 17.76 -7.62 -1.21
C GLY A 382 16.35 -7.31 -0.73
N VAL A 383 15.87 -6.07 -0.89
CA VAL A 383 14.46 -5.72 -0.62
C VAL A 383 13.57 -6.30 -1.72
N VAL A 384 12.71 -7.24 -1.34
CA VAL A 384 11.75 -7.92 -2.23
C VAL A 384 10.34 -7.37 -2.10
N GLY A 385 10.09 -6.48 -1.13
CA GLY A 385 8.77 -5.92 -0.94
C GLY A 385 8.72 -4.63 -0.15
N ILE A 386 7.61 -3.92 -0.33
CA ILE A 386 7.18 -2.82 0.54
C ILE A 386 5.71 -3.06 0.84
N VAL A 387 5.34 -2.98 2.12
CA VAL A 387 3.94 -2.97 2.57
C VAL A 387 3.69 -1.73 3.42
N ALA A 388 2.64 -1.00 3.10
CA ALA A 388 2.22 0.19 3.84
C ALA A 388 1.49 -0.23 5.12
N ASN A 389 1.86 0.37 6.24
CA ASN A 389 1.04 0.38 7.45
C ASN A 389 0.12 1.63 7.41
N PRO A 390 -1.20 1.45 7.23
CA PRO A 390 -2.15 2.52 7.00
C PRO A 390 -2.63 3.18 8.30
N MET A 391 -3.39 4.26 8.19
CA MET A 391 -4.18 4.79 9.30
C MET A 391 -5.40 3.90 9.57
N SER A 392 -6.00 4.06 10.74
CA SER A 392 -7.33 3.48 11.02
C SER A 392 -8.43 4.04 10.09
N GLN A 393 -8.21 5.22 9.50
CA GLN A 393 -9.01 5.82 8.43
C GLN A 393 -8.60 5.23 7.07
N TRP A 394 -9.19 4.09 6.69
CA TRP A 394 -8.83 3.39 5.45
C TRP A 394 -9.07 4.26 4.20
N GLU A 395 -10.25 4.90 4.11
CA GLU A 395 -10.60 5.67 2.92
C GLU A 395 -9.62 6.82 2.68
N LEU A 396 -9.18 7.49 3.74
CA LEU A 396 -8.18 8.56 3.65
C LEU A 396 -6.75 8.04 3.40
N SER A 397 -6.43 6.83 3.87
CA SER A 397 -5.12 6.19 3.63
C SER A 397 -4.88 5.90 2.13
N LYS A 398 -5.94 5.75 1.33
CA LYS A 398 -5.85 5.51 -0.12
C LYS A 398 -5.08 6.58 -0.87
N LEU A 399 -5.09 7.83 -0.39
CA LEU A 399 -4.34 8.93 -1.01
C LEU A 399 -2.84 8.60 -1.02
N THR A 400 -2.24 8.43 0.15
CA THR A 400 -0.80 8.11 0.24
C THR A 400 -0.49 6.74 -0.34
N ILE A 401 -1.30 5.71 -0.08
CA ILE A 401 -1.04 4.34 -0.56
C ILE A 401 -1.16 4.23 -2.09
N GLY A 402 -2.10 4.96 -2.70
CA GLY A 402 -2.20 5.04 -4.17
C GLY A 402 -0.95 5.67 -4.80
N ASN A 403 -0.29 6.59 -4.10
CA ASN A 403 0.99 7.15 -4.54
C ASN A 403 2.15 6.18 -4.28
N MET A 404 2.15 5.47 -3.15
CA MET A 404 3.10 4.38 -2.87
C MET A 404 3.05 3.29 -3.94
N ALA A 405 1.87 2.95 -4.46
CA ALA A 405 1.71 1.95 -5.51
C ALA A 405 2.54 2.26 -6.76
N GLN A 406 2.61 3.54 -7.15
CA GLN A 406 3.42 3.99 -8.29
C GLN A 406 4.92 3.83 -8.02
N PHE A 407 5.39 4.17 -6.81
CA PHE A 407 6.78 3.95 -6.40
C PHE A 407 7.12 2.45 -6.34
N MET A 408 6.23 1.64 -5.76
CA MET A 408 6.42 0.21 -5.62
C MET A 408 6.48 -0.50 -6.99
N TRP A 409 5.82 0.06 -7.99
CA TRP A 409 5.91 -0.42 -9.36
C TRP A 409 7.18 0.09 -10.07
N ASN A 410 7.46 1.40 -10.08
CA ASN A 410 8.59 1.97 -10.82
C ASN A 410 9.39 2.98 -9.99
N ALA A 411 10.13 2.48 -9.00
CA ALA A 411 10.89 3.32 -8.08
C ALA A 411 11.92 4.22 -8.79
N PRO A 412 12.70 3.75 -9.80
CA PRO A 412 13.65 4.62 -10.50
C PRO A 412 13.01 5.72 -11.36
N GLY A 413 11.77 5.51 -11.82
CA GLY A 413 11.02 6.46 -12.64
C GLY A 413 9.94 7.23 -11.87
N PHE A 414 9.91 7.12 -10.54
CA PHE A 414 8.91 7.76 -9.70
C PHE A 414 9.16 9.27 -9.60
N ASP A 415 8.26 10.07 -10.16
CA ASP A 415 8.27 11.52 -10.03
C ASP A 415 7.22 11.95 -8.99
N LEU A 416 7.66 12.54 -7.88
CA LEU A 416 6.82 12.86 -6.74
C LEU A 416 5.63 13.77 -7.13
N THR A 417 5.91 14.87 -7.82
CA THR A 417 4.91 15.89 -8.13
C THR A 417 3.86 15.37 -9.10
N THR A 418 4.29 14.77 -10.21
CA THR A 418 3.38 14.25 -11.24
C THR A 418 2.58 13.07 -10.68
N SER A 419 3.24 12.14 -9.98
CA SER A 419 2.55 10.97 -9.42
C SER A 419 1.52 11.36 -8.36
N TRP A 420 1.78 12.38 -7.54
CA TRP A 420 0.82 12.85 -6.54
C TRP A 420 -0.43 13.44 -7.20
N GLN A 421 -0.25 14.31 -8.18
CA GLN A 421 -1.37 14.88 -8.95
C GLN A 421 -2.20 13.80 -9.65
N GLU A 422 -1.55 12.79 -10.23
CA GLU A 422 -2.23 11.64 -10.83
C GLU A 422 -3.02 10.84 -9.80
N THR A 423 -2.45 10.62 -8.61
CA THR A 423 -3.13 9.92 -7.51
C THR A 423 -4.37 10.70 -7.03
N LEU A 424 -4.25 12.01 -6.81
CA LEU A 424 -5.39 12.84 -6.40
C LEU A 424 -6.48 12.87 -7.48
N ALA A 425 -6.09 12.94 -8.76
CA ALA A 425 -7.03 12.92 -9.87
C ALA A 425 -7.73 11.57 -10.04
N ASP A 426 -7.04 10.44 -9.87
CA ASP A 426 -7.68 9.11 -9.90
C ASP A 426 -8.64 8.92 -8.71
N TYR A 427 -8.29 9.47 -7.55
CA TYR A 427 -9.10 9.33 -6.34
C TYR A 427 -10.40 10.16 -6.38
N ALA A 428 -10.31 11.43 -6.76
CA ALA A 428 -11.43 12.38 -6.61
C ALA A 428 -11.92 13.01 -7.91
N GLY A 429 -11.22 12.84 -9.02
CA GLY A 429 -11.47 13.58 -10.27
C GLY A 429 -10.67 14.87 -10.35
N SER A 430 -10.38 15.32 -11.57
CA SER A 430 -9.50 16.47 -11.83
C SER A 430 -10.01 17.78 -11.23
N GLU A 431 -11.33 17.93 -11.05
CA GLU A 431 -11.94 19.13 -10.48
C GLU A 431 -11.77 19.29 -8.96
N TYR A 432 -11.21 18.29 -8.27
CA TYR A 432 -10.91 18.34 -6.82
C TYR A 432 -9.41 18.34 -6.51
N VAL A 433 -8.54 18.19 -7.52
CA VAL A 433 -7.08 18.05 -7.31
C VAL A 433 -6.52 19.24 -6.55
N GLU A 434 -6.80 20.46 -6.99
CA GLU A 434 -6.31 21.69 -6.33
C GLU A 434 -6.76 21.77 -4.86
N SER A 435 -8.03 21.44 -4.58
CA SER A 435 -8.54 21.45 -3.21
C SER A 435 -7.94 20.35 -2.34
N LEU A 436 -7.66 19.17 -2.92
CA LEU A 436 -6.94 18.11 -2.21
C LEU A 436 -5.47 18.50 -1.97
N GLU A 437 -4.79 19.11 -2.94
CA GLU A 437 -3.40 19.60 -2.75
C GLU A 437 -3.33 20.61 -1.61
N VAL A 438 -4.24 21.59 -1.57
CA VAL A 438 -4.31 22.55 -0.46
C VAL A 438 -4.65 21.88 0.86
N PHE A 439 -5.61 20.95 0.90
CA PHE A 439 -5.97 20.30 2.16
C PHE A 439 -4.85 19.38 2.69
N THR A 440 -4.18 18.65 1.79
CA THR A 440 -3.11 17.72 2.14
C THR A 440 -1.82 18.43 2.53
N SER A 441 -1.49 19.58 1.94
CA SER A 441 -0.33 20.39 2.37
C SER A 441 -0.47 20.91 3.81
N HIS A 442 -1.69 21.00 4.33
CA HIS A 442 -1.95 21.34 5.73
C HIS A 442 -2.01 20.13 6.68
N ASN A 443 -1.95 18.90 6.14
CA ASN A 443 -2.08 17.63 6.87
C ASN A 443 -1.02 16.61 6.42
N GLU A 444 0.19 17.08 6.10
CA GLU A 444 1.28 16.18 5.74
C GLU A 444 1.70 15.30 6.92
N ASN A 445 2.27 14.14 6.61
CA ASN A 445 2.81 13.25 7.62
C ASN A 445 3.97 13.92 8.36
N LYS A 446 3.74 14.34 9.61
CA LYS A 446 4.73 15.04 10.44
C LYS A 446 5.97 14.21 10.79
N ARG A 447 5.86 12.87 10.68
CA ARG A 447 6.98 11.94 10.90
C ARG A 447 7.85 11.84 9.67
N MET A 448 7.47 12.45 8.56
CA MET A 448 8.17 12.32 7.30
C MET A 448 8.73 13.68 6.86
N ILE A 449 7.95 14.73 7.04
CA ILE A 449 8.34 16.12 6.76
C ILE A 449 7.95 17.01 7.95
N GLN A 450 8.60 18.17 8.05
CA GLN A 450 8.22 19.18 9.04
C GLN A 450 6.76 19.60 8.80
N PRO A 451 5.86 19.50 9.81
CA PRO A 451 4.43 19.74 9.62
C PRO A 451 4.06 21.22 9.38
N LEU A 452 5.00 22.14 9.61
CA LEU A 452 4.82 23.56 9.37
C LEU A 452 5.87 24.02 8.35
N PRO A 453 5.46 24.31 7.10
CA PRO A 453 6.31 24.87 6.07
C PRO A 453 7.05 26.13 6.53
N LEU A 454 8.25 26.36 5.99
CA LEU A 454 9.13 27.45 6.40
C LEU A 454 8.43 28.82 6.28
N GLU A 455 7.71 29.04 5.18
CA GLU A 455 7.01 30.28 4.88
C GLU A 455 5.91 30.57 5.91
N LEU A 456 5.16 29.54 6.33
CA LEU A 456 4.14 29.67 7.38
C LEU A 456 4.77 29.92 8.76
N LYS A 457 5.92 29.29 9.03
CA LYS A 457 6.67 29.53 10.26
C LYS A 457 7.19 30.97 10.33
N GLU A 458 7.82 31.47 9.27
CA GLU A 458 8.29 32.84 9.18
C GLU A 458 7.14 33.84 9.32
N ALA A 459 5.99 33.58 8.68
CA ALA A 459 4.81 34.42 8.80
C ALA A 459 4.25 34.46 10.24
N LEU A 460 4.29 33.35 10.98
CA LEU A 460 3.92 33.31 12.40
C LEU A 460 4.87 34.14 13.26
N GLU A 461 6.19 34.00 13.06
CA GLU A 461 7.23 34.72 13.81
C GLU A 461 7.20 36.23 13.53
N MET A 462 6.93 36.63 12.28
CA MET A 462 6.85 38.03 11.87
C MET A 462 5.47 38.68 12.13
N HIS A 463 4.51 37.92 12.66
CA HIS A 463 3.11 38.34 12.78
C HIS A 463 2.52 38.82 11.44
N ASP A 464 2.88 38.18 10.32
CA ASP A 464 2.34 38.49 8.99
C ASP A 464 0.91 37.93 8.86
N LYS A 465 -0.04 38.69 9.43
CA LYS A 465 -1.47 38.38 9.38
C LYS A 465 -2.00 38.30 7.94
N ASN A 466 -1.38 38.97 6.96
CA ASN A 466 -1.86 38.95 5.58
C ASN A 466 -1.56 37.59 4.93
N TYR A 467 -0.32 37.12 5.04
CA TYR A 467 0.09 35.82 4.50
C TYR A 467 -0.68 34.67 5.17
N LEU A 468 -0.76 34.69 6.50
CA LEU A 468 -1.51 33.67 7.26
C LEU A 468 -2.99 33.68 6.91
N ASN A 469 -3.60 34.86 6.72
CA ASN A 469 -4.99 34.96 6.34
C ASN A 469 -5.24 34.43 4.92
N GLN A 470 -4.32 34.65 3.99
CA GLN A 470 -4.41 34.09 2.64
C GLN A 470 -4.41 32.56 2.69
N SER A 471 -3.41 31.96 3.34
CA SER A 471 -3.31 30.50 3.48
C SER A 471 -4.55 29.87 4.14
N LEU A 472 -5.06 30.46 5.23
CA LEU A 472 -6.25 29.97 5.91
C LEU A 472 -7.54 30.16 5.09
N THR A 473 -7.61 31.22 4.28
CA THR A 473 -8.75 31.43 3.36
C THR A 473 -8.75 30.40 2.24
N GLU A 474 -7.60 30.12 1.64
CA GLU A 474 -7.42 29.10 0.61
C GLU A 474 -7.80 27.71 1.16
N LEU A 475 -7.31 27.36 2.36
CA LEU A 475 -7.67 26.12 3.02
C LEU A 475 -9.18 26.01 3.30
N ASN A 476 -9.81 27.08 3.79
CA ASN A 476 -11.25 27.07 4.02
C ASN A 476 -12.05 26.88 2.71
N GLN A 477 -11.63 27.53 1.62
CA GLN A 477 -12.25 27.35 0.29
C GLN A 477 -12.09 25.92 -0.23
N ALA A 478 -10.89 25.34 -0.09
CA ALA A 478 -10.62 23.95 -0.44
C ALA A 478 -11.53 22.99 0.34
N VAL A 479 -11.67 23.20 1.66
CA VAL A 479 -12.57 22.40 2.52
C VAL A 479 -14.03 22.50 2.05
N GLU A 480 -14.53 23.70 1.74
CA GLU A 480 -15.90 23.86 1.23
C GLU A 480 -16.11 23.14 -0.11
N LYS A 481 -15.11 23.14 -0.99
CA LYS A 481 -15.14 22.35 -2.22
C LYS A 481 -15.13 20.85 -1.91
N LEU A 482 -14.27 20.37 -1.01
CA LEU A 482 -14.18 18.95 -0.65
C LEU A 482 -15.45 18.39 0.02
N LYS A 483 -16.23 19.22 0.72
CA LYS A 483 -17.56 18.84 1.23
C LYS A 483 -18.55 18.43 0.12
N THR A 484 -18.27 18.81 -1.14
CA THR A 484 -19.10 18.45 -2.30
C THR A 484 -18.64 17.18 -3.02
N LEU A 485 -17.50 16.60 -2.63
CA LEU A 485 -16.97 15.38 -3.24
C LEU A 485 -17.98 14.21 -3.06
N PRO A 486 -18.43 13.55 -4.14
CA PRO A 486 -19.46 12.51 -4.08
C PRO A 486 -18.93 11.15 -3.61
N ASN A 487 -18.12 11.14 -2.54
CA ASN A 487 -17.60 9.95 -1.88
C ASN A 487 -18.08 9.91 -0.42
N LYS A 488 -19.08 9.08 -0.13
CA LYS A 488 -19.72 9.04 1.20
C LYS A 488 -18.77 8.58 2.31
N THR A 489 -17.86 7.65 2.01
CA THR A 489 -16.89 7.15 2.99
C THR A 489 -15.90 8.26 3.35
N PHE A 490 -15.42 9.00 2.34
CA PHE A 490 -14.56 10.17 2.54
C PHE A 490 -15.27 11.23 3.41
N GLN A 491 -16.52 11.57 3.09
CA GLN A 491 -17.30 12.53 3.89
C GLN A 491 -17.46 12.07 5.35
N LYS A 492 -17.66 10.75 5.57
CA LYS A 492 -17.82 10.18 6.91
C LYS A 492 -16.52 10.24 7.71
N GLU A 493 -15.41 9.80 7.14
CA GLU A 493 -14.10 9.79 7.83
C GLU A 493 -13.60 11.22 8.10
N LEU A 494 -13.83 12.15 7.17
CA LEU A 494 -13.33 13.52 7.28
C LEU A 494 -14.24 14.47 8.08
N ALA A 495 -15.46 14.06 8.43
CA ALA A 495 -16.41 14.89 9.17
C ALA A 495 -15.86 15.53 10.46
N PRO A 496 -15.08 14.82 11.32
CA PRO A 496 -14.46 15.44 12.49
C PRO A 496 -13.48 16.56 12.12
N TRP A 497 -12.70 16.37 11.05
CA TRP A 497 -11.73 17.36 10.58
C TRP A 497 -12.38 18.54 9.87
N PHE A 498 -13.50 18.35 9.16
CA PHE A 498 -14.29 19.47 8.65
C PHE A 498 -14.85 20.36 9.75
N LYS A 499 -15.35 19.76 10.83
CA LYS A 499 -15.81 20.53 12.00
C LYS A 499 -14.64 21.28 12.65
N ARG A 500 -13.49 20.60 12.79
CA ARG A 500 -12.27 21.21 13.34
C ARG A 500 -11.81 22.39 12.50
N MET A 501 -11.80 22.27 11.17
CA MET A 501 -11.46 23.36 10.24
C MET A 501 -12.35 24.58 10.41
N GLU A 502 -13.66 24.38 10.56
CA GLU A 502 -14.60 25.48 10.79
C GLU A 502 -14.24 26.23 12.08
N GLN A 503 -13.95 25.50 13.17
CA GLN A 503 -13.56 26.09 14.45
C GLN A 503 -12.20 26.81 14.38
N ASP A 504 -11.21 26.22 13.71
CA ASP A 504 -9.90 26.85 13.47
C ASP A 504 -10.06 28.17 12.69
N TYR A 505 -10.92 28.19 11.66
CA TYR A 505 -11.19 29.40 10.90
C TYR A 505 -11.93 30.46 11.73
N GLN A 506 -12.89 30.07 12.59
CA GLN A 506 -13.52 31.01 13.52
C GLN A 506 -12.53 31.62 14.51
N LEU A 507 -11.61 30.82 15.07
CA LEU A 507 -10.54 31.32 15.92
C LEU A 507 -9.70 32.36 15.17
N TRP A 508 -9.32 32.07 13.92
CA TRP A 508 -8.57 33.01 13.10
C TRP A 508 -9.32 34.32 12.84
N LYS A 509 -10.62 34.25 12.52
CA LYS A 509 -11.45 35.46 12.35
C LYS A 509 -11.53 36.29 13.63
N ALA A 510 -11.60 35.65 14.80
CA ALA A 510 -11.58 36.34 16.10
C ALA A 510 -10.22 37.03 16.37
N ILE A 511 -9.10 36.38 16.02
CA ILE A 511 -7.74 36.98 16.11
C ILE A 511 -7.64 38.23 15.24
N LEU A 512 -8.15 38.19 14.00
CA LEU A 512 -8.15 39.35 13.10
C LEU A 512 -9.05 40.49 13.58
N ALA A 513 -10.15 40.16 14.26
CA ALA A 513 -11.08 41.13 14.84
C ALA A 513 -10.61 41.68 16.20
N GLU A 514 -9.51 41.17 16.74
CA GLU A 514 -9.00 41.50 18.08
C GLU A 514 -10.02 41.22 19.21
N ASP A 515 -10.89 40.22 19.01
CA ASP A 515 -11.87 39.78 20.01
C ASP A 515 -11.21 38.84 21.02
N HIS A 516 -10.54 39.44 22.01
CA HIS A 516 -9.76 38.70 23.02
C HIS A 516 -10.59 37.70 23.84
N GLU A 517 -11.88 37.97 24.09
CA GLU A 517 -12.75 37.05 24.84
C GLU A 517 -13.04 35.80 24.01
N LEU A 518 -13.44 36.00 22.76
CA LEU A 518 -13.72 34.90 21.85
C LEU A 518 -12.46 34.08 21.51
N VAL A 519 -11.30 34.74 21.35
CA VAL A 519 -10.01 34.07 21.13
C VAL A 519 -9.65 33.16 22.30
N ARG A 520 -9.75 33.63 23.55
CA ARG A 520 -9.48 32.79 24.73
C ARG A 520 -10.43 31.60 24.81
N LYS A 521 -11.71 31.82 24.57
CA LYS A 521 -12.73 30.76 24.57
C LYS A 521 -12.41 29.69 23.52
N LEU A 522 -12.32 30.09 22.25
CA LEU A 522 -12.10 29.16 21.14
C LEU A 522 -10.74 28.48 21.23
N GLY A 523 -9.68 29.21 21.60
CA GLY A 523 -8.34 28.65 21.78
C GLY A 523 -8.28 27.57 22.87
N THR A 524 -8.94 27.82 24.02
CA THR A 524 -9.03 26.82 25.10
C THR A 524 -9.83 25.58 24.67
N GLU A 525 -10.95 25.77 23.97
CA GLU A 525 -11.75 24.67 23.43
C GLU A 525 -10.95 23.82 22.43
N LEU A 526 -10.19 24.46 21.53
CA LEU A 526 -9.39 23.79 20.51
C LEU A 526 -8.16 23.07 21.07
N LYS A 527 -7.57 23.56 22.18
CA LYS A 527 -6.46 22.89 22.88
C LYS A 527 -6.86 21.51 23.43
N GLY A 528 -8.14 21.31 23.75
CA GLY A 528 -8.69 20.03 24.23
C GLY A 528 -9.38 19.17 23.16
N ALA A 529 -9.30 19.54 21.88
CA ALA A 529 -9.99 18.83 20.80
C ALA A 529 -9.29 17.50 20.46
N LYS A 530 -10.09 16.47 20.14
CA LYS A 530 -9.59 15.11 19.82
C LYS A 530 -8.97 14.97 18.42
N VAL A 531 -9.14 15.99 17.57
CA VAL A 531 -8.60 16.01 16.21
C VAL A 531 -8.09 17.40 15.89
N ARG A 532 -7.10 17.47 14.99
CA ARG A 532 -6.35 18.66 14.64
C ARG A 532 -5.94 18.63 13.17
N ILE A 533 -5.87 19.82 12.58
CA ILE A 533 -5.25 20.05 11.27
C ILE A 533 -3.75 20.11 11.44
N GLY A 534 -3.00 19.42 10.59
CA GLY A 534 -1.56 19.20 10.72
C GLY A 534 -0.78 20.46 11.08
N THR A 535 -0.96 21.55 10.34
CA THR A 535 -0.27 22.83 10.57
C THR A 535 -0.76 23.59 11.81
N ASN A 536 -1.99 23.34 12.28
CA ASN A 536 -2.58 23.92 13.49
C ASN A 536 -2.45 25.46 13.57
N LEU A 537 -2.51 26.15 12.43
CA LEU A 537 -2.07 27.55 12.30
C LEU A 537 -2.77 28.52 13.28
N PRO A 538 -4.12 28.55 13.41
CA PRO A 538 -4.76 29.57 14.23
C PRO A 538 -4.46 29.42 15.71
N LEU A 539 -4.45 28.17 16.21
CA LEU A 539 -4.10 27.88 17.60
C LEU A 539 -2.61 28.16 17.87
N THR A 540 -1.73 27.83 16.92
CA THR A 540 -0.30 28.12 17.02
C THR A 540 -0.05 29.63 17.08
N ALA A 541 -0.71 30.42 16.23
CA ALA A 541 -0.66 31.88 16.29
C ALA A 541 -1.16 32.42 17.64
N ALA A 542 -2.31 31.91 18.12
CA ALA A 542 -2.88 32.36 19.39
C ALA A 542 -1.95 32.11 20.59
N LEU A 543 -1.29 30.94 20.63
CA LEU A 543 -0.33 30.59 21.68
C LEU A 543 0.96 31.41 21.55
N LEU A 544 1.56 31.47 20.36
CA LEU A 544 2.82 32.19 20.12
C LEU A 544 2.70 33.69 20.39
N TRP A 545 1.54 34.28 20.09
CA TRP A 545 1.29 35.71 20.27
C TRP A 545 0.74 36.05 21.67
N GLY A 546 0.66 35.08 22.59
CA GLY A 546 0.22 35.30 23.97
C GLY A 546 -1.26 35.68 24.09
N LEU A 547 -2.11 35.21 23.17
CA LEU A 547 -3.55 35.47 23.18
C LEU A 547 -4.34 34.42 23.97
N VAL A 548 -3.74 33.25 24.18
CA VAL A 548 -4.30 32.08 24.89
C VAL A 548 -3.17 31.45 25.72
N ASP A 549 -3.51 30.96 26.92
CA ASP A 549 -2.58 30.29 27.85
C ASP A 549 -2.36 28.79 27.54
#